data_AF-A0A956FYD9-F1
#
_entry.id   AF-A0A956FYD9-F1
#
_cell.length_a   1.000
_cell.length_b   1.000
_cell.length_c   1.000
_cell.angle_alpha   90.00
_cell.angle_beta   90.00
_cell.angle_gamma   90.00
#
_symmetry.space_group_name_H-M   'P 1'
#
loop_
_entity.id
_entity.type
_entity.pdbx_description
1 polymer ?
#
loop_
_entity_poly.entity_id
_entity_poly.type
_entity_poly.pdbx_seq_one_letter_code
_entity_poly.pdbx_strand_id
1 'polypeptide(L)'
;MLRASLLIALGWALSAGIAGLSHAFSLTLVLPATSVILLCHVAFDRERTLPAGMAIAIILGYLEDLHQGLPTGTLALAFGLVYLALAWLSLRLAVQGNIVRALTALCACFAVDLLTWLILVILADPLGISREGLRSGLQMIHWHALATMLAAPAVWGMIAGLDALIARLRRNSVKSANQTHSIPFKHEP
;
A
#
# COMPACT_ATOMS: atom_id res chain seq x y z
N MET A 1 2.32 2.32 -16.01
CA MET A 1 1.70 1.01 -15.75
C MET A 1 2.61 0.07 -14.98
N LEU A 2 3.83 -0.23 -15.44
CA LEU A 2 4.78 -1.12 -14.74
C LEU A 2 4.95 -0.82 -13.24
N ARG A 3 5.17 0.46 -12.86
CA ARG A 3 5.34 0.86 -11.45
C ARG A 3 4.10 0.56 -10.59
N ALA A 4 2.89 0.78 -11.13
CA ALA A 4 1.64 0.48 -10.42
C ALA A 4 1.47 -1.03 -10.21
N SER A 5 1.70 -1.83 -11.26
CA SER A 5 1.64 -3.30 -11.19
C SER A 5 2.64 -3.85 -10.17
N LEU A 6 3.86 -3.31 -10.12
CA LEU A 6 4.88 -3.74 -9.15
C LEU A 6 4.53 -3.34 -7.71
N LEU A 7 3.89 -2.19 -7.50
CA LEU A 7 3.40 -1.80 -6.17
C LEU A 7 2.26 -2.70 -5.69
N ILE A 8 1.33 -3.05 -6.59
CA ILE A 8 0.26 -4.00 -6.29
C ILE A 8 0.83 -5.39 -5.97
N ALA A 9 1.78 -5.87 -6.78
CA ALA A 9 2.45 -7.14 -6.56
C ALA A 9 3.25 -7.15 -5.24
N LEU A 10 3.92 -6.03 -4.91
CA LEU A 10 4.61 -5.87 -3.63
C LEU A 10 3.63 -5.89 -2.46
N GLY A 11 2.49 -5.19 -2.57
CA GLY A 11 1.43 -5.22 -1.55
C GLY A 11 0.92 -6.62 -1.31
N TRP A 12 0.56 -7.34 -2.37
CA TRP A 12 0.15 -8.73 -2.28
C TRP A 12 1.22 -9.62 -1.64
N ALA A 13 2.48 -9.50 -2.07
CA ALA A 13 3.59 -10.30 -1.53
C ALA A 13 3.87 -10.02 -0.05
N LEU A 14 3.76 -8.76 0.39
CA LEU A 14 3.94 -8.39 1.78
C LEU A 14 2.80 -8.94 2.66
N SER A 15 1.55 -8.79 2.25
CA SER A 15 0.41 -9.35 2.99
C SER A 15 0.50 -10.88 3.07
N ALA A 16 0.83 -11.56 1.95
CA ALA A 16 1.03 -13.01 1.93
C ALA A 16 2.21 -13.46 2.81
N GLY A 17 3.33 -12.73 2.78
CA GLY A 17 4.50 -13.03 3.61
C GLY A 17 4.21 -12.90 5.10
N ILE A 18 3.51 -11.84 5.49
CA ILE A 18 3.08 -11.60 6.87
C ILE A 18 2.15 -12.70 7.36
N ALA A 19 1.18 -13.10 6.53
CA ALA A 19 0.28 -14.22 6.82
C ALA A 19 1.04 -15.53 7.04
N GLY A 20 1.95 -15.85 6.12
CA GLY A 20 2.77 -17.05 6.18
C GLY A 20 3.66 -17.09 7.42
N LEU A 21 4.28 -15.96 7.79
CA LEU A 21 5.06 -15.82 9.02
C LEU A 21 4.19 -16.00 10.25
N SER A 22 3.01 -15.37 10.30
CA SER A 22 2.08 -15.50 11.42
C SER A 22 1.68 -16.95 11.65
N HIS A 23 1.39 -17.67 10.56
CA HIS A 23 1.04 -19.08 10.62
C HIS A 23 2.22 -19.96 11.05
N ALA A 24 3.38 -19.80 10.41
CA ALA A 24 4.56 -20.62 10.66
C ALA A 24 5.11 -20.47 12.09
N PHE A 25 5.06 -19.26 12.64
CA PHE A 25 5.59 -18.95 13.97
C PHE A 25 4.52 -18.93 15.07
N SER A 26 3.25 -19.23 14.73
CA SER A 26 2.10 -19.13 15.66
C SER A 26 2.07 -17.79 16.40
N LEU A 27 2.39 -16.71 15.69
CA LEU A 27 2.46 -15.38 16.28
C LEU A 27 1.07 -14.95 16.73
N THR A 28 0.95 -14.63 18.01
CA THR A 28 -0.23 -13.98 18.60
C THR A 28 -0.15 -12.45 18.56
N LEU A 29 0.95 -11.92 18.04
CA LEU A 29 1.20 -10.48 17.88
C LEU A 29 0.39 -9.90 16.72
N VAL A 30 -0.09 -8.67 16.91
CA VAL A 30 -0.79 -7.91 15.88
C VAL A 30 0.18 -7.63 14.73
N LEU A 31 -0.17 -8.10 13.53
CA LEU A 31 0.64 -7.98 12.33
C LEU A 31 0.49 -6.58 11.71
N PRO A 32 1.53 -6.02 11.07
CA PRO A 32 1.45 -4.68 10.50
C PRO A 32 0.67 -4.64 9.18
N ALA A 33 -0.13 -3.58 8.97
CA ALA A 33 -0.81 -3.30 7.70
C ALA A 33 0.15 -2.70 6.66
N THR A 34 0.92 -3.55 6.00
CA THR A 34 1.91 -3.10 5.00
C THR A 34 1.31 -2.45 3.75
N SER A 35 0.09 -2.84 3.38
CA SER A 35 -0.70 -2.20 2.33
C SER A 35 -1.03 -0.72 2.65
N VAL A 36 -1.23 -0.37 3.92
CA VAL A 36 -1.43 1.03 4.35
C VAL A 36 -0.16 1.86 4.20
N ILE A 37 1.00 1.27 4.40
CA ILE A 37 2.28 1.94 4.13
C ILE A 37 2.42 2.23 2.63
N LEU A 38 2.06 1.28 1.77
CA LEU A 38 2.04 1.47 0.32
C LEU A 38 1.02 2.55 -0.09
N LEU A 39 -0.15 2.57 0.53
CA LEU A 39 -1.16 3.61 0.37
C LEU A 39 -0.59 5.00 0.67
N CYS A 40 0.13 5.16 1.78
CA CYS A 40 0.81 6.40 2.13
C CYS A 40 1.83 6.79 1.05
N HIS A 41 2.68 5.85 0.62
CA HIS A 41 3.62 6.13 -0.46
C HIS A 41 2.91 6.59 -1.75
N VAL A 42 1.80 5.97 -2.12
CA VAL A 42 1.02 6.32 -3.31
C VAL A 42 0.40 7.71 -3.18
N ALA A 43 -0.11 8.08 -2.01
CA ALA A 43 -0.76 9.38 -1.78
C ALA A 43 0.22 10.57 -1.79
N PHE A 44 1.46 10.35 -1.38
CA PHE A 44 2.52 11.38 -1.36
C PHE A 44 3.44 11.35 -2.60
N ASP A 45 3.19 10.45 -3.55
CA ASP A 45 3.91 10.43 -4.84
C ASP A 45 3.34 11.49 -5.80
N ARG A 46 4.16 12.50 -6.11
CA ARG A 46 3.76 13.65 -6.94
C ARG A 46 3.68 13.33 -8.44
N GLU A 47 4.24 12.21 -8.88
CA GLU A 47 4.26 11.84 -10.30
C GLU A 47 2.96 11.18 -10.77
N ARG A 48 2.05 10.82 -9.84
CA ARG A 48 0.82 10.09 -10.17
C ARG A 48 -0.38 11.01 -10.29
N THR A 49 -1.24 10.69 -11.26
CA THR A 49 -2.56 11.29 -11.35
C THR A 49 -3.47 10.73 -10.26
N LEU A 50 -4.39 11.56 -9.77
CA LEU A 50 -5.33 11.19 -8.71
C LEU A 50 -6.17 9.94 -9.04
N PRO A 51 -6.73 9.77 -10.26
CA PRO A 51 -7.48 8.54 -10.60
C PRO A 51 -6.61 7.28 -10.56
N ALA A 52 -5.35 7.37 -10.98
CA ALA A 52 -4.45 6.22 -10.97
C ALA A 52 -4.05 5.82 -9.55
N GLY A 53 -3.77 6.78 -8.66
CA GLY A 53 -3.48 6.49 -7.26
C GLY A 53 -4.70 5.93 -6.52
N MET A 54 -5.90 6.45 -6.82
CA MET A 54 -7.16 5.92 -6.30
C MET A 54 -7.36 4.45 -6.71
N ALA A 55 -7.15 4.13 -7.99
CA ALA A 55 -7.29 2.75 -8.46
C ALA A 55 -6.33 1.80 -7.72
N ILE A 56 -5.07 2.21 -7.50
CA ILE A 56 -4.11 1.43 -6.71
C ILE A 56 -4.61 1.25 -5.27
N ALA A 57 -5.10 2.31 -4.63
CA ALA A 57 -5.62 2.25 -3.27
C ALA A 57 -6.78 1.26 -3.13
N ILE A 58 -7.76 1.33 -4.03
CA ILE A 58 -8.91 0.40 -4.05
C ILE A 58 -8.44 -1.03 -4.24
N ILE A 59 -7.51 -1.28 -5.18
CA ILE A 59 -6.97 -2.62 -5.42
C ILE A 59 -6.23 -3.14 -4.18
N LEU A 60 -5.40 -2.31 -3.53
CA LEU A 60 -4.70 -2.70 -2.30
C LEU A 60 -5.69 -3.04 -1.17
N GLY A 61 -6.72 -2.22 -0.98
CA GLY A 61 -7.76 -2.52 0.01
C GLY A 61 -8.53 -3.80 -0.31
N TYR A 62 -8.84 -4.04 -1.58
CA TYR A 62 -9.50 -5.28 -2.00
C TYR A 62 -8.60 -6.51 -1.82
N LEU A 63 -7.28 -6.38 -2.01
CA LEU A 63 -6.33 -7.45 -1.72
C LEU A 63 -6.28 -7.78 -0.22
N GLU A 64 -6.43 -6.78 0.65
CA GLU A 64 -6.55 -7.01 2.09
C GLU A 64 -7.88 -7.68 2.46
N ASP A 65 -9.00 -7.27 1.86
CA ASP A 65 -10.30 -7.96 2.04
C ASP A 65 -10.19 -9.45 1.65
N LEU A 66 -9.55 -9.75 0.52
CA LEU A 66 -9.26 -11.12 0.07
C LEU A 66 -8.37 -11.86 1.07
N HIS A 67 -7.35 -11.18 1.60
CA HIS A 67 -6.43 -11.77 2.56
C HIS A 67 -7.12 -12.14 3.88
N GLN A 68 -8.05 -11.31 4.35
CA GLN A 68 -8.85 -11.56 5.55
C GLN A 68 -9.96 -12.61 5.34
N GLY A 69 -10.13 -13.11 4.11
CA GLY A 69 -11.15 -14.11 3.77
C GLY A 69 -12.57 -13.54 3.69
N LEU A 70 -12.73 -12.21 3.64
CA LEU A 70 -14.02 -11.53 3.64
C LEU A 70 -14.08 -10.48 2.50
N PRO A 71 -14.23 -10.90 1.22
CA PRO A 71 -14.19 -10.03 0.05
C PRO A 71 -15.46 -9.18 -0.12
N THR A 72 -15.80 -8.42 0.92
CA THR A 72 -16.99 -7.55 1.00
C THR A 72 -16.76 -6.18 0.36
N GLY A 73 -15.49 -5.83 0.07
CA GLY A 73 -15.10 -4.53 -0.48
C GLY A 73 -15.06 -3.40 0.56
N THR A 74 -15.14 -3.73 1.85
CA THR A 74 -15.16 -2.73 2.93
C THR A 74 -13.80 -2.06 3.09
N LEU A 75 -12.69 -2.82 3.05
CA LEU A 75 -11.35 -2.23 3.04
C LEU A 75 -11.06 -1.54 1.71
N ALA A 76 -11.55 -2.06 0.59
CA ALA A 76 -11.43 -1.39 -0.71
C ALA A 76 -12.01 0.05 -0.66
N LEU A 77 -13.20 0.21 -0.06
CA LEU A 77 -13.82 1.52 0.16
C LEU A 77 -13.03 2.38 1.15
N ALA A 78 -12.62 1.81 2.29
CA ALA A 78 -11.86 2.53 3.31
C ALA A 78 -10.54 3.06 2.75
N PHE A 79 -9.80 2.24 2.00
CA PHE A 79 -8.55 2.64 1.34
C PHE A 79 -8.77 3.76 0.33
N GLY A 80 -9.82 3.69 -0.48
CA GLY A 80 -10.14 4.74 -1.45
C GLY A 80 -10.45 6.09 -0.78
N LEU A 81 -11.20 6.07 0.31
CA LEU A 81 -11.53 7.29 1.07
C LEU A 81 -10.32 7.86 1.81
N VAL A 82 -9.52 7.00 2.45
CA VAL A 82 -8.27 7.43 3.11
C VAL A 82 -7.26 7.94 2.09
N TYR A 83 -7.19 7.32 0.90
CA TYR A 83 -6.36 7.82 -0.21
C TYR A 83 -6.72 9.28 -0.55
N LEU A 84 -8.01 9.61 -0.70
CA LEU A 84 -8.43 10.98 -0.99
C LEU A 84 -8.01 11.96 0.10
N ALA A 85 -8.20 11.59 1.37
CA ALA A 85 -7.81 12.41 2.49
C ALA A 85 -6.28 12.65 2.49
N LEU A 86 -5.49 11.61 2.26
CA LEU A 86 -4.03 11.71 2.19
C LEU A 86 -3.55 12.47 0.94
N ALA A 87 -4.19 12.28 -0.21
CA ALA A 87 -3.88 13.00 -1.45
C ALA A 87 -4.21 14.49 -1.32
N TRP A 88 -5.29 14.84 -0.62
CA TRP A 88 -5.58 16.23 -0.26
C TRP A 88 -4.54 16.80 0.71
N LEU A 89 -4.11 15.99 1.69
CA LEU A 89 -3.11 16.39 2.66
C LEU A 89 -1.71 16.55 2.03
N SER A 90 -1.38 15.77 1.00
CA SER A 90 -0.08 15.82 0.31
C SER A 90 0.13 17.11 -0.49
N LEU A 91 -0.94 17.85 -0.78
CA LEU A 91 -0.86 19.21 -1.31
C LEU A 91 -0.35 20.23 -0.29
N ARG A 92 -0.49 19.92 1.01
CA ARG A 92 -0.20 20.85 2.13
C ARG A 92 1.02 20.42 2.94
N LEU A 93 1.29 19.12 3.02
CA LEU A 93 2.36 18.56 3.84
C LEU A 93 3.43 17.89 2.97
N ALA A 94 4.69 18.20 3.28
CA ALA A 94 5.82 17.46 2.74
C ALA A 94 6.22 16.35 3.72
N VAL A 95 5.88 15.10 3.41
CA VAL A 95 6.28 13.95 4.21
C VAL A 95 7.70 13.52 3.82
N GLN A 96 8.69 14.07 4.52
CA GLN A 96 10.11 13.78 4.33
C GLN A 96 10.73 13.21 5.62
N GLY A 97 11.63 12.24 5.45
CA GLY A 97 12.29 11.55 6.56
C GLY A 97 11.50 10.35 7.11
N ASN A 98 12.23 9.42 7.74
CA ASN A 98 11.67 8.14 8.19
C ASN A 98 10.66 8.30 9.32
N ILE A 99 10.89 9.24 10.24
CA ILE A 99 10.00 9.49 11.38
C ILE A 99 8.64 10.01 10.90
N VAL A 100 8.63 11.02 10.03
CA VAL A 100 7.38 11.60 9.52
C VAL A 100 6.61 10.57 8.69
N ARG A 101 7.31 9.74 7.89
CA ARG A 101 6.69 8.62 7.15
C ARG A 101 6.07 7.59 8.09
N ALA A 102 6.76 7.21 9.16
CA ALA A 102 6.25 6.28 10.16
C ALA A 102 5.00 6.85 10.86
N LEU A 103 5.03 8.11 11.29
CA LEU A 103 3.86 8.78 11.87
C LEU A 103 2.69 8.90 10.88
N THR A 104 2.99 9.15 9.60
CA THR A 104 1.97 9.17 8.54
C THR A 104 1.31 7.80 8.39
N ALA A 105 2.11 6.72 8.41
CA ALA A 105 1.60 5.35 8.36
C ALA A 105 0.76 5.01 9.60
N LEU A 106 1.17 5.45 10.79
CA LEU A 106 0.39 5.31 12.02
C LEU A 106 -0.99 5.95 11.86
N CYS A 107 -1.03 7.23 11.48
CA CYS A 107 -2.27 7.97 11.32
C CYS A 107 -3.16 7.38 10.21
N ALA A 108 -2.57 6.97 9.09
CA ALA A 108 -3.30 6.33 8.00
C ALA A 108 -3.87 4.97 8.41
N CYS A 109 -3.13 4.16 9.18
CA CYS A 109 -3.60 2.88 9.70
C CYS A 109 -4.80 3.08 10.62
N PHE A 110 -4.67 4.01 11.57
CA PHE A 110 -5.78 4.40 12.43
C PHE A 110 -7.01 4.86 11.64
N ALA A 111 -6.81 5.67 10.59
CA ALA A 111 -7.91 6.15 9.76
C ALA A 111 -8.58 5.02 8.97
N VAL A 112 -7.81 4.11 8.38
CA VAL A 112 -8.33 2.93 7.66
C VAL A 112 -9.09 2.03 8.62
N ASP A 113 -8.52 1.70 9.77
CA ASP A 113 -9.15 0.81 10.75
C ASP A 113 -10.45 1.41 11.30
N LEU A 114 -10.44 2.70 11.68
CA LEU A 114 -11.62 3.38 12.20
C LEU A 114 -12.72 3.50 11.13
N LEU A 115 -12.35 3.79 9.89
CA LEU A 115 -13.30 3.90 8.79
C LEU A 115 -13.89 2.54 8.42
N THR A 116 -13.06 1.50 8.40
CA THR A 116 -13.51 0.11 8.18
C THR A 116 -14.47 -0.32 9.28
N TRP A 117 -14.10 -0.04 10.54
CA TRP A 117 -14.99 -0.30 11.68
C TRP A 117 -16.32 0.45 11.54
N LEU A 118 -16.29 1.74 11.17
CA LEU A 118 -17.50 2.54 10.97
C LEU A 118 -18.38 1.97 9.85
N ILE A 119 -17.78 1.60 8.72
CA ILE A 119 -18.48 0.94 7.59
C ILE A 119 -19.13 -0.36 8.07
N LEU A 120 -18.40 -1.20 8.82
CA LEU A 120 -18.92 -2.46 9.34
C LEU A 120 -20.02 -2.26 10.39
N VAL A 121 -19.96 -1.21 11.21
CA VAL A 121 -21.04 -0.86 12.15
C VAL A 121 -22.31 -0.43 11.40
N ILE A 122 -22.17 0.41 10.38
CA ILE A 122 -23.30 0.87 9.56
C ILE A 122 -23.91 -0.32 8.80
N LEU A 123 -23.08 -1.24 8.32
CA LEU A 123 -23.48 -2.44 7.59
C LEU A 123 -23.65 -3.67 8.47
N ALA A 124 -23.68 -3.53 9.81
CA ALA A 124 -23.69 -4.68 10.71
C ALA A 124 -24.94 -5.54 10.51
N ASP A 125 -26.10 -4.89 10.43
CA ASP A 125 -27.40 -5.55 10.27
C ASP A 125 -27.52 -6.27 8.91
N PRO A 126 -27.21 -5.64 7.74
CA PRO A 126 -27.28 -6.35 6.46
C PRO A 126 -26.22 -7.44 6.29
N LEU A 127 -25.08 -7.35 6.99
CA LEU A 127 -24.02 -8.36 6.94
C LEU A 127 -24.17 -9.46 8.01
N GLY A 128 -25.17 -9.36 8.90
CA GLY A 128 -25.38 -10.31 9.99
C GLY A 128 -24.24 -10.34 11.01
N ILE A 129 -23.50 -9.24 11.16
CA ILE A 129 -22.32 -9.16 12.03
C ILE A 129 -22.74 -8.82 13.45
N SER A 130 -22.26 -9.59 14.44
CA SER A 130 -22.45 -9.26 15.85
C SER A 130 -21.70 -7.98 16.23
N ARG A 131 -22.43 -7.00 16.77
CA ARG A 131 -21.88 -5.72 17.22
C ARG A 131 -20.90 -5.85 18.39
N GLU A 132 -21.00 -6.92 19.18
CA GLU A 132 -20.04 -7.22 20.25
C GLU A 132 -18.66 -7.57 19.70
N GLY A 133 -18.60 -8.31 18.58
CA GLY A 133 -17.36 -8.60 17.87
C GLY A 133 -16.69 -7.36 17.27
N LEU A 134 -17.47 -6.35 16.87
CA LEU A 134 -16.92 -5.09 16.40
C LEU A 134 -16.28 -4.26 17.53
N ARG A 135 -16.74 -4.43 18.77
CA ARG A 135 -16.21 -3.68 19.92
C ARG A 135 -14.83 -4.19 20.35
N SER A 136 -14.57 -5.48 20.25
CA SER A 136 -13.25 -6.06 20.55
C SER A 136 -12.21 -5.61 19.54
N GLY A 137 -12.58 -5.50 18.25
CA GLY A 137 -11.70 -4.97 17.20
C GLY A 137 -11.16 -3.57 17.51
N LEU A 138 -12.00 -2.70 18.11
CA LEU A 138 -11.61 -1.33 18.45
C LEU A 138 -10.43 -1.26 19.43
N GLN A 139 -10.31 -2.24 20.33
CA GLN A 139 -9.23 -2.31 21.32
C GLN A 139 -7.89 -2.70 20.70
N MET A 140 -7.89 -3.32 19.52
CA MET A 140 -6.66 -3.73 18.83
C MET A 140 -6.13 -2.68 17.85
N ILE A 141 -6.95 -1.68 17.48
CA ILE A 141 -6.57 -0.67 16.48
C ILE A 141 -5.26 0.03 16.86
N HIS A 142 -5.06 0.39 18.13
CA HIS A 142 -3.81 1.07 18.52
C HIS A 142 -2.58 0.17 18.38
N TRP A 143 -2.70 -1.12 18.65
CA TRP A 143 -1.59 -2.07 18.51
C TRP A 143 -1.28 -2.31 17.03
N HIS A 144 -2.31 -2.36 16.21
CA HIS A 144 -2.19 -2.48 14.76
C HIS A 144 -1.49 -1.29 14.13
N ALA A 145 -1.89 -0.08 14.53
CA ALA A 145 -1.27 1.16 14.07
C ALA A 145 0.19 1.29 14.55
N LEU A 146 0.50 0.88 15.78
CA LEU A 146 1.88 0.86 16.30
C LEU A 146 2.75 -0.15 15.56
N ALA A 147 2.26 -1.37 15.31
CA ALA A 147 2.97 -2.36 14.52
C ALA A 147 3.27 -1.83 13.11
N THR A 148 2.27 -1.19 12.48
CA THR A 148 2.41 -0.58 11.15
C THR A 148 3.43 0.57 11.15
N MET A 149 3.42 1.42 12.18
CA MET A 149 4.43 2.47 12.37
C MET A 149 5.85 1.90 12.46
N LEU A 150 6.03 0.79 13.17
CA LEU A 150 7.34 0.16 13.33
C LEU A 150 7.81 -0.53 12.05
N ALA A 151 6.88 -1.13 11.29
CA ALA A 151 7.17 -1.76 10.01
C ALA A 151 7.45 -0.77 8.87
N ALA A 152 6.97 0.47 9.00
CA ALA A 152 7.06 1.52 8.00
C ALA A 152 8.47 1.66 7.39
N PRO A 153 9.55 1.94 8.15
CA PRO A 153 10.86 2.19 7.55
C PRO A 153 11.36 1.06 6.65
N ALA A 154 11.10 -0.20 7.03
CA ALA A 154 11.48 -1.36 6.24
C ALA A 154 10.73 -1.42 4.90
N VAL A 155 9.40 -1.25 4.93
CA VAL A 155 8.57 -1.26 3.71
C VAL A 155 8.93 -0.09 2.78
N TRP A 156 9.16 1.12 3.32
CA TRP A 156 9.64 2.25 2.51
C TRP A 156 11.01 1.97 1.88
N GLY A 157 11.89 1.25 2.58
CA GLY A 157 13.16 0.79 2.02
C GLY A 157 12.96 -0.15 0.82
N MET A 158 12.02 -1.09 0.90
CA MET A 158 11.68 -1.99 -0.21
C MET A 158 11.13 -1.23 -1.42
N ILE A 159 10.25 -0.24 -1.18
CA ILE A 159 9.71 0.63 -2.24
C ILE A 159 10.85 1.43 -2.91
N ALA A 160 11.76 2.01 -2.13
CA ALA A 160 12.90 2.75 -2.66
C ALA A 160 13.82 1.85 -3.51
N GLY A 161 14.04 0.60 -3.06
CA GLY A 161 14.77 -0.40 -3.83
C GLY A 161 14.10 -0.75 -5.16
N LEU A 162 12.77 -0.90 -5.15
CA LEU A 162 11.96 -1.14 -6.35
C LEU A 162 12.06 0.03 -7.33
N ASP A 163 11.93 1.27 -6.85
CA ASP A 163 12.07 2.47 -7.68
C ASP A 163 13.48 2.57 -8.29
N ALA A 164 14.52 2.26 -7.52
CA ALA A 164 15.90 2.22 -8.01
C ALA A 164 16.11 1.14 -9.09
N LEU A 165 15.48 -0.03 -8.93
CA LEU A 165 15.53 -1.12 -9.92
C LEU A 165 14.85 -0.70 -11.23
N ILE A 166 13.65 -0.12 -11.16
CA ILE A 166 12.93 0.38 -12.33
C ILE A 166 13.76 1.43 -13.07
N ALA A 167 14.37 2.37 -12.34
CA ALA A 167 15.24 3.39 -12.92
C ALA A 167 16.49 2.79 -13.61
N ARG A 168 17.06 1.70 -13.08
CA ARG A 168 18.17 0.98 -13.72
C ARG A 168 17.72 0.29 -15.02
N LEU A 169 16.59 -0.41 -15.00
CA LEU A 169 16.04 -1.09 -16.18
C LEU A 169 15.72 -0.10 -17.31
N ARG A 170 15.12 1.04 -16.98
CA ARG A 170 14.82 2.10 -17.95
C ARG A 170 16.09 2.65 -18.61
N ARG A 171 17.16 2.87 -17.84
CA ARG A 171 18.45 3.35 -18.38
C ARG A 171 19.10 2.34 -19.32
N ASN A 172 19.03 1.05 -19.01
CA ASN A 172 19.62 0.00 -19.84
C ASN A 172 18.87 -0.16 -21.17
N SER A 173 17.53 -0.06 -21.16
CA SER A 173 16.71 -0.10 -22.37
C SER A 173 17.07 1.03 -23.35
N VAL A 174 17.24 2.26 -22.85
CA VAL A 174 17.62 3.42 -23.68
C VAL A 174 19.02 3.24 -24.29
N LYS A 175 19.98 2.73 -23.52
CA LYS A 175 21.33 2.44 -24.05
C LYS A 175 21.30 1.41 -25.18
N SER A 176 20.51 0.34 -25.03
CA SER A 176 20.36 -0.69 -26.07
C SER A 176 19.76 -0.13 -27.35
N ALA A 177 18.76 0.76 -27.25
CA ALA A 177 18.12 1.37 -28.41
C ALA A 177 19.06 2.33 -29.18
N ASN A 178 19.94 3.05 -28.48
CA ASN A 178 20.91 3.93 -29.10
C ASN A 178 22.04 3.17 -29.83
N GLN A 179 22.42 1.97 -29.36
CA GLN A 179 23.45 1.16 -30.03
C GLN A 179 22.96 0.55 -31.37
N THR A 180 21.66 0.28 -31.50
CA THR A 180 21.07 -0.21 -32.76
C THR A 180 20.99 0.86 -33.86
N HIS A 181 20.96 2.15 -33.51
CA HIS A 181 20.96 3.25 -34.50
C HIS A 181 22.36 3.64 -35.00
N SER A 182 23.41 3.15 -34.36
CA SER A 182 24.80 3.45 -34.72
C SER A 182 25.45 2.39 -35.60
N ILE A 183 24.69 1.51 -36.27
CA ILE A 183 25.28 0.61 -37.29
C ILE A 183 25.60 1.47 -38.52
N PRO A 184 26.88 1.74 -38.83
CA PRO A 184 27.21 2.46 -40.05
C PRO A 184 26.78 1.60 -41.24
N PHE A 185 25.99 2.18 -42.15
CA PHE A 185 25.84 1.65 -43.50
C PHE A 185 27.25 1.52 -44.08
N LYS A 186 27.78 0.30 -44.10
CA LYS A 186 28.94 -0.01 -44.93
C LYS A 186 28.48 0.19 -46.37
N HIS A 187 28.91 1.28 -46.98
CA HIS A 187 28.98 1.37 -48.44
C HIS A 187 29.90 0.25 -48.92
N GLU A 188 29.32 -0.81 -49.46
CA GLU A 188 30.07 -1.76 -50.28
C GLU A 188 30.32 -1.12 -51.66
N PRO A 189 31.54 -1.31 -52.21
CA PRO A 189 32.01 -0.67 -53.45
C PRO A 189 31.37 -1.23 -54.72
#